data_AF-A0AAD7ZKA3-F1
#
_entry.id   AF-A0AAD7ZKA3-F1
#
_cell.length_a   1.000
_cell.length_b   1.000
_cell.length_c   1.000
_cell.angle_alpha   90.00
_cell.angle_beta   90.00
_cell.angle_gamma   90.00
#
_symmetry.space_group_name_H-M   'P 1'
#
loop_
_entity.id
_entity.type
_entity.pdbx_description
1 polymer ?
#
loop_
_entity_poly.entity_id
_entity_poly.type
_entity_poly.pdbx_seq_one_letter_code
_entity_poly.pdbx_strand_id
1 'polypeptide(L)'
;MINWMDCELSSSPLLAEISDDEIKSHVDSDSIRDWNITFKQFPVHTQAVERCVKLVTEASDKVCGAESRDGFIRTTLLSRSPRPNFTNKSVLKVPPATK
;
A
#
# COMPACT_ATOMS: atom_id res chain seq x y z
N MET A 1 21.33 0.56 1.11
CA MET A 1 20.96 -0.52 0.17
C MET A 1 20.41 -1.64 1.03
N ILE A 2 19.21 -2.15 0.76
CA ILE A 2 18.59 -3.20 1.59
C ILE A 2 19.31 -4.52 1.28
N ASN A 3 19.84 -5.20 2.30
CA ASN A 3 20.37 -6.55 2.16
C ASN A 3 19.21 -7.55 2.22
N TRP A 4 18.84 -8.09 1.07
CA TRP A 4 17.74 -9.04 0.95
C TRP A 4 18.04 -10.41 1.58
N MET A 5 19.31 -10.72 1.84
CA MET A 5 19.72 -11.98 2.48
C MET A 5 19.52 -11.96 4.00
N ASP A 6 19.49 -10.78 4.62
CA ASP A 6 19.26 -10.60 6.06
C ASP A 6 17.78 -10.31 6.37
N CYS A 7 16.90 -10.41 5.37
CA CYS A 7 15.49 -10.12 5.50
C CYS A 7 14.72 -11.42 5.72
N GLU A 8 14.17 -11.61 6.92
CA GLU A 8 13.23 -12.69 7.19
C GLU A 8 11.94 -12.47 6.40
N LEU A 9 11.83 -13.13 5.24
CA LEU A 9 10.62 -13.12 4.42
C LEU A 9 9.64 -14.14 4.98
N SER A 10 8.51 -13.66 5.46
CA SER A 10 7.38 -14.53 5.83
C SER A 10 6.69 -15.02 4.55
N SER A 11 6.32 -16.30 4.52
CA SER A 11 5.55 -16.87 3.42
C SER A 11 4.21 -16.15 3.28
N SER A 12 3.76 -15.94 2.04
CA SER A 12 2.47 -15.34 1.77
C SER A 12 1.36 -16.21 2.37
N PRO A 13 0.30 -15.64 2.96
CA PRO A 13 -0.87 -16.40 3.42
C PRO A 13 -1.50 -17.30 2.34
N LEU A 14 -1.28 -16.98 1.07
CA LEU A 14 -1.70 -17.79 -0.08
C LEU A 14 -0.95 -19.12 -0.20
N LEU A 15 0.29 -19.15 0.27
CA LEU A 15 1.18 -20.31 0.23
C LEU A 15 1.31 -20.97 1.61
N ALA A 16 0.57 -20.50 2.63
CA ALA A 16 0.64 -21.04 3.99
C ALA A 16 0.27 -22.52 4.07
N GLU A 17 -0.51 -23.02 3.12
CA GLU A 17 -0.95 -24.42 3.02
C GLU A 17 -0.05 -25.26 2.10
N ILE A 18 0.97 -24.68 1.46
CA ILE A 18 1.84 -25.34 0.46
C ILE A 18 3.26 -25.45 1.01
N SER A 19 3.88 -26.62 0.88
CA SER A 19 5.27 -26.84 1.31
C SER A 19 6.31 -26.33 0.30
N ASP A 20 7.50 -25.98 0.79
CA ASP A 20 8.62 -25.54 -0.07
C ASP A 20 9.05 -26.64 -1.06
N ASP A 21 8.96 -27.91 -0.66
CA ASP A 21 9.27 -29.07 -1.51
C ASP A 21 8.24 -29.24 -2.64
N GLU A 22 6.95 -28.99 -2.36
CA GLU A 22 5.92 -28.95 -3.40
C GLU A 22 6.20 -27.82 -4.39
N ILE A 23 6.48 -26.61 -3.90
CA ILE A 23 6.83 -25.46 -4.76
C ILE A 23 8.02 -25.81 -5.64
N LYS A 24 9.09 -26.38 -5.06
CA LYS A 24 10.31 -26.73 -5.79
C LYS A 24 10.07 -27.81 -6.85
N SER A 25 9.31 -28.86 -6.52
CA SER A 25 8.95 -29.91 -7.47
C SER A 25 8.13 -29.38 -8.67
N HIS A 26 7.34 -28.33 -8.46
CA HIS A 26 6.54 -27.69 -9.50
C HIS A 26 7.36 -26.72 -10.36
N VAL A 27 8.38 -26.07 -9.80
CA VAL A 27 9.32 -25.25 -10.58
C VAL A 27 10.24 -26.14 -11.44
N ASP A 28 10.66 -27.29 -10.91
CA ASP A 28 11.57 -28.21 -11.59
C ASP A 28 10.87 -29.09 -12.64
N SER A 29 9.56 -29.35 -12.47
CA SER A 29 8.76 -29.97 -13.51
C SER A 29 8.23 -28.88 -14.43
N ASP A 30 8.86 -28.70 -15.60
CA ASP A 30 8.54 -27.72 -16.66
C ASP A 30 7.12 -27.92 -17.29
N SER A 31 6.24 -28.64 -16.59
CA SER A 31 4.85 -28.87 -16.88
C SER A 31 4.03 -28.03 -15.92
N ILE A 32 3.24 -27.11 -16.47
CA ILE A 32 2.09 -26.52 -15.79
C ILE A 32 1.06 -27.65 -15.57
N ARG A 33 1.36 -28.59 -14.66
CA ARG A 33 0.36 -29.53 -14.16
C ARG A 33 -0.61 -28.67 -13.38
N ASP A 34 -1.90 -28.85 -13.65
CA ASP A 34 -3.04 -28.17 -13.05
C ASP A 34 -2.71 -27.67 -11.65
N TRP A 35 -2.21 -26.43 -11.57
CA TRP A 35 -1.92 -25.81 -10.30
C TRP A 35 -3.29 -25.46 -9.76
N ASN A 36 -3.94 -26.43 -9.11
CA ASN A 36 -5.17 -26.19 -8.39
C ASN A 36 -4.83 -25.49 -7.07
N ILE A 37 -4.02 -24.42 -7.13
CA ILE A 37 -4.11 -23.33 -6.17
C ILE A 37 -5.55 -22.90 -6.37
N THR A 38 -6.37 -23.33 -5.44
CA THR A 38 -7.64 -22.69 -5.23
C THR A 38 -7.26 -21.29 -4.79
N PHE A 39 -7.09 -20.38 -5.76
CA PHE A 39 -7.06 -18.97 -5.48
C PHE A 39 -8.38 -18.74 -4.75
N LYS A 40 -8.30 -18.51 -3.43
CA LYS A 40 -9.47 -18.07 -2.70
C LYS A 40 -9.99 -16.91 -3.51
N GLN A 41 -11.19 -17.06 -4.07
CA GLN A 41 -11.77 -16.03 -4.91
C GLN A 41 -12.13 -14.91 -3.96
N PHE A 42 -11.13 -14.08 -3.64
CA PHE A 42 -11.33 -12.92 -2.82
C PHE A 42 -12.34 -12.08 -3.57
N PRO A 43 -13.43 -11.66 -2.91
CA PRO A 43 -14.39 -10.79 -3.56
C PRO A 43 -13.61 -9.57 -4.06
N VAL A 44 -13.46 -9.45 -5.38
CA VAL A 44 -12.81 -8.30 -6.03
C VAL A 44 -13.55 -7.00 -5.69
N HIS A 45 -14.84 -7.13 -5.32
CA HIS A 45 -15.71 -6.08 -4.81
C HIS A 45 -15.91 -6.21 -3.30
N THR A 46 -14.83 -6.23 -2.52
CA THR A 46 -14.99 -5.96 -1.09
C THR A 46 -15.42 -4.51 -0.87
N GLN A 47 -16.19 -4.27 0.18
CA GLN A 47 -16.54 -2.90 0.60
C GLN A 47 -15.29 -2.03 0.82
N ALA A 48 -14.17 -2.62 1.23
CA ALA A 48 -12.90 -1.91 1.37
C ALA A 48 -12.36 -1.40 0.03
N VAL A 49 -12.40 -2.23 -1.02
CA VAL A 49 -12.00 -1.85 -2.38
C VAL A 49 -12.91 -0.75 -2.91
N GLU A 50 -14.23 -0.88 -2.76
CA GLU A 50 -15.19 0.13 -3.20
C GLU A 50 -14.97 1.49 -2.51
N ARG A 51 -14.75 1.48 -1.19
CA ARG A 51 -14.43 2.69 -0.42
C ARG A 51 -13.12 3.31 -0.88
N CYS A 52 -12.09 2.50 -1.14
CA CYS A 52 -10.80 2.97 -1.63
C CYS A 52 -10.95 3.66 -3.00
N VAL A 53 -11.61 3.01 -3.95
CA VAL A 53 -11.86 3.56 -5.29
C VAL A 53 -12.66 4.87 -5.20
N LYS A 54 -13.69 4.93 -4.36
CA LYS A 54 -14.47 6.15 -4.13
C LYS A 54 -13.59 7.29 -3.59
N LEU A 55 -12.81 7.04 -2.54
CA LEU A 55 -11.94 8.06 -1.95
C LEU A 55 -10.89 8.57 -2.94
N VAL A 56 -10.27 7.67 -3.71
CA VAL A 56 -9.28 8.04 -4.73
C VAL A 56 -9.94 8.88 -5.83
N THR A 57 -11.15 8.50 -6.26
CA THR A 57 -11.90 9.24 -7.28
C THR A 57 -12.28 10.63 -6.79
N GLU A 58 -12.89 10.75 -5.61
CA GLU A 58 -13.26 12.05 -5.01
C GLU A 58 -12.05 12.96 -4.77
N ALA A 59 -10.90 12.39 -4.37
CA ALA A 59 -9.68 13.14 -4.18
C ALA A 59 -9.09 13.63 -5.52
N SER A 60 -9.13 12.79 -6.55
CA SER A 60 -8.62 13.14 -7.90
C SER A 60 -9.49 14.20 -8.56
N ASP A 61 -10.82 14.10 -8.41
CA ASP A 61 -11.78 15.04 -8.96
C ASP A 61 -11.54 16.48 -8.44
N LYS A 62 -11.25 16.63 -7.14
CA LYS A 62 -10.94 17.93 -6.50
C LYS A 62 -9.73 18.65 -7.08
N VAL A 63 -8.84 17.95 -7.76
CA VAL A 63 -7.61 18.52 -8.36
C VAL A 63 -7.61 18.43 -9.88
N CYS A 64 -8.71 17.96 -10.48
CA CYS A 64 -8.84 17.87 -11.93
C CYS A 64 -9.04 19.27 -12.52
N GLY A 65 -8.19 19.65 -13.48
CA GLY A 65 -8.18 20.99 -14.09
C GLY A 65 -7.19 21.96 -13.42
N ALA A 66 -6.70 22.92 -14.20
CA ALA A 66 -5.66 23.85 -13.75
C ALA A 66 -6.10 24.73 -12.57
N GLU A 67 -7.33 25.25 -12.62
CA GLU A 67 -7.88 26.14 -11.58
C GLU A 67 -8.16 25.39 -10.27
N SER A 68 -8.81 24.23 -10.33
CA SER A 68 -9.09 23.38 -9.16
C SER A 68 -7.79 22.99 -8.46
N ARG A 69 -6.78 22.60 -9.24
CA ARG A 69 -5.44 22.26 -8.73
C ARG A 69 -4.76 23.46 -8.07
N ASP A 70 -4.77 24.64 -8.69
CA ASP A 70 -4.20 25.85 -8.10
C ASP A 70 -4.92 26.21 -6.78
N GLY A 71 -6.25 26.20 -6.80
CA GLY A 71 -7.08 26.44 -5.60
C GLY A 71 -6.77 25.46 -4.47
N PHE A 72 -6.61 24.18 -4.78
CA PHE A 72 -6.23 23.15 -3.81
C PHE A 72 -4.83 23.39 -3.22
N ILE A 73 -3.84 23.73 -4.05
CA ILE A 73 -2.47 24.03 -3.61
C ILE A 73 -2.46 25.24 -2.69
N ARG A 74 -3.06 26.36 -3.10
CA ARG A 74 -3.09 27.59 -2.29
C ARG A 74 -3.79 27.37 -0.95
N THR A 75 -4.95 26.70 -0.96
CA THR A 75 -5.68 26.36 0.27
C THR A 75 -4.85 25.47 1.18
N THR A 76 -4.16 24.48 0.61
CA THR A 76 -3.27 23.58 1.37
C THR A 76 -2.10 24.35 1.99
N LEU A 77 -1.46 25.27 1.24
CA LEU A 77 -0.38 26.12 1.76
C LEU A 77 -0.87 27.04 2.87
N LEU A 78 -2.04 27.67 2.72
CA LEU A 78 -2.65 28.50 3.76
C LEU A 78 -2.96 27.69 5.03
N SER A 79 -3.49 26.47 4.89
CA SER A 79 -3.73 25.57 6.03
C SER A 79 -2.43 25.10 6.72
N ARG A 80 -1.30 25.16 6.00
CA ARG A 80 0.02 24.76 6.48
C ARG A 80 0.82 25.94 7.03
N SER A 81 0.45 27.17 6.73
CA SER A 81 1.18 28.37 7.16
C SER A 81 1.37 28.48 8.68
N PRO A 82 0.44 28.02 9.55
CA PRO A 82 0.66 28.08 10.99
C PRO A 82 1.60 26.99 11.51
N ARG A 83 1.97 26.00 10.68
CA ARG A 83 2.81 24.89 11.10
C ARG A 83 4.28 25.33 11.09
N PRO A 84 5.07 24.95 12.12
CA PRO A 84 6.49 25.23 12.14
C PRO A 84 7.19 24.57 10.95
N ASN A 85 8.13 25.30 10.35
CA ASN A 85 9.00 24.75 9.32
C ASN A 85 10.05 23.85 9.97
N PHE A 86 10.18 22.63 9.47
CA PHE A 86 11.20 21.68 9.93
C PHE A 86 12.22 21.47 8.81
N THR A 87 13.50 21.72 9.10
CA THR A 87 14.60 21.47 8.16
C THR A 87 15.08 20.02 8.22
N ASN A 88 14.90 19.36 9.35
CA ASN A 88 15.29 17.97 9.61
C ASN A 88 14.24 17.24 10.46
N LYS A 89 14.15 15.92 10.26
CA LYS A 89 13.17 15.07 10.93
C LYS A 89 13.34 14.99 12.46
N SER A 90 14.57 15.16 12.94
CA SER A 90 14.90 15.12 14.38
C SER A 90 14.32 16.28 15.19
N VAL A 91 13.85 17.35 14.53
CA VAL A 91 13.26 18.53 15.19
C VAL A 91 11.74 18.39 15.35
N LEU A 92 11.13 17.35 14.77
CA LEU A 92 9.72 17.02 15.01
C LEU A 92 9.54 16.55 16.46
N LYS A 93 9.14 17.46 17.35
CA LYS A 93 8.77 17.13 18.73
C LYS A 93 7.40 16.49 18.71
N VAL A 94 7.33 15.17 18.86
CA VAL A 94 6.07 14.43 18.96
C VAL A 94 5.44 14.77 20.32
N PRO A 95 4.21 15.30 20.37
CA PRO A 95 3.51 15.51 21.63
C PRO A 95 3.33 14.17 22.36
N PRO A 96 3.47 14.13 23.69
CA PRO A 96 3.21 12.90 24.44
C PRO A 96 1.77 12.43 24.18
N ALA A 97 1.61 11.14 23.92
CA ALA A 97 0.30 10.54 23.71
C ALA A 97 -0.58 10.82 24.95
N THR A 98 -1.73 11.45 24.73
CA THR A 98 -2.76 11.62 25.75
C THR A 98 -3.25 10.24 26.16
N LYS A 99 -3.09 9.91 27.45
CA LYS A 99 -3.63 8.70 28.07
C LYS A 99 -5.15 8.76 28.17
#